data_AF-A0A852H7L9-F1
#
_entry.id   AF-A0A852H7L9-F1
#
_cell.length_a   1.000
_cell.length_b   1.000
_cell.length_c   1.000
_cell.angle_alpha   90.00
_cell.angle_beta   90.00
_cell.angle_gamma   90.00
#
_symmetry.space_group_name_H-M   'P 1'
#
loop_
_entity.id
_entity.type
_entity.pdbx_description
1 polymer ?
#
loop_
_entity_poly.entity_id
_entity_poly.type
_entity_poly.pdbx_seq_one_letter_code
_entity_poly.pdbx_strand_id
1 'polypeptide(L)'
;SCPTATPVLQVPAGPLLEGDTVTLRCRVRQKNPAPFVRFFHHEKGLAWYIRQTELSLPPLQLRHSGRYRCSVEGRSWPWPPVWDESAPVAVTVHGEHPTPHTSV
;
A
#
# COMPACT_ATOMS: atom_id res chain seq x y z
N SER A 1 19.50 11.53 -17.87
CA SER A 1 18.31 10.76 -17.42
C SER A 1 17.64 11.53 -16.30
N CYS A 2 16.31 11.66 -16.33
CA CYS A 2 15.55 12.27 -15.23
C CYS A 2 15.61 11.33 -14.01
N PRO A 3 15.83 11.82 -12.77
CA PRO A 3 15.70 10.98 -11.59
C PRO A 3 14.21 10.73 -11.31
N THR A 4 13.69 9.67 -11.92
CA THR A 4 12.36 9.11 -11.68
C THR A 4 12.22 8.72 -10.21
N ALA A 5 11.09 9.05 -9.58
CA ALA A 5 10.85 8.61 -8.22
C ALA A 5 10.64 7.10 -8.25
N THR A 6 11.36 6.34 -7.42
CA THR A 6 11.17 4.88 -7.33
C THR A 6 10.36 4.55 -6.08
N PRO A 7 9.01 4.50 -6.16
CA PRO A 7 8.18 4.09 -5.05
C PRO A 7 8.26 2.58 -4.81
N VAL A 8 8.22 2.20 -3.54
CA VAL A 8 8.17 0.81 -3.09
C VAL A 8 7.07 0.70 -2.04
N LEU A 9 6.06 -0.11 -2.33
CA LEU A 9 5.01 -0.42 -1.36
C LEU A 9 5.54 -1.45 -0.36
N GLN A 10 5.44 -1.12 0.92
CA GLN A 10 5.72 -2.00 2.03
C GLN A 10 4.40 -2.45 2.63
N VAL A 11 4.28 -3.76 2.78
CA VAL A 11 3.19 -4.43 3.47
C VAL A 11 3.75 -5.09 4.74
N PRO A 12 2.94 -5.33 5.78
CA PRO A 12 3.41 -6.09 6.93
C PRO A 12 3.95 -7.46 6.52
N ALA A 13 5.00 -7.91 7.20
CA ALA A 13 5.54 -9.24 7.00
C ALA A 13 4.76 -10.24 7.85
N GLY A 14 4.37 -11.37 7.26
CA GLY A 14 3.69 -12.45 7.96
C GLY A 14 2.28 -12.72 7.44
N PRO A 15 1.61 -13.76 7.98
CA PRO A 15 0.23 -14.04 7.67
C PRO A 15 -0.65 -12.92 8.20
N LEU A 16 -1.62 -12.49 7.39
CA LEU A 16 -2.65 -11.53 7.80
C LEU A 16 -3.95 -12.29 8.02
N LEU A 17 -4.60 -12.05 9.14
CA LEU A 17 -5.84 -12.71 9.52
C LEU A 17 -7.02 -11.73 9.42
N GLU A 18 -8.24 -12.25 9.35
CA GLU A 18 -9.42 -11.41 9.50
C GLU A 18 -9.45 -10.74 10.87
N GLY A 19 -9.87 -9.48 10.92
CA GLY A 19 -9.85 -8.66 12.14
C GLY A 19 -8.55 -7.88 12.36
N ASP A 20 -7.43 -8.28 11.74
CA ASP A 20 -6.16 -7.55 11.86
C ASP A 20 -6.29 -6.12 11.36
N THR A 21 -5.60 -5.19 12.02
CA THR A 21 -5.45 -3.81 11.52
C THR A 21 -4.05 -3.64 10.97
N VAL A 22 -3.95 -3.33 9.68
CA VAL A 22 -2.68 -3.23 8.97
C VAL A 22 -2.45 -1.84 8.40
N THR A 23 -1.20 -1.41 8.39
CA THR A 23 -0.78 -0.16 7.76
C THR A 23 0.15 -0.46 6.60
N LEU A 24 -0.25 -0.05 5.40
CA LEU A 24 0.57 -0.08 4.20
C LEU A 24 1.44 1.18 4.15
N ARG A 25 2.69 1.07 3.69
CA ARG A 25 3.61 2.22 3.61
C ARG A 25 4.26 2.32 2.24
N CYS A 26 4.08 3.44 1.55
CA CYS A 26 4.73 3.75 0.29
C CYS A 26 6.05 4.48 0.54
N ARG A 27 7.19 3.81 0.38
CA ARG A 27 8.51 4.45 0.49
C ARG A 27 8.98 4.99 -0.85
N VAL A 28 9.52 6.20 -0.86
CA VAL A 28 10.13 6.81 -2.04
C VAL A 28 11.52 7.29 -1.70
N ARG A 29 12.51 6.96 -2.54
CA ARG A 29 13.89 7.46 -2.43
C ARG A 29 14.01 8.87 -3.03
N GLN A 30 13.28 9.86 -2.52
CA GLN A 30 13.37 11.25 -2.99
C GLN A 30 13.76 12.20 -1.86
N LYS A 31 14.62 13.18 -2.17
CA LYS A 31 15.32 14.05 -1.21
C LYS A 31 14.53 15.32 -0.82
N ASN A 32 13.37 15.60 -1.43
CA ASN A 32 12.57 16.82 -1.21
C ASN A 32 11.16 16.75 -1.87
N PRO A 33 10.16 17.52 -1.39
CA PRO A 33 9.24 17.17 -0.30
C PRO A 33 8.20 16.10 -0.70
N ALA A 34 7.41 15.63 0.29
CA ALA A 34 6.62 14.41 0.16
C ALA A 34 5.61 14.42 -1.02
N PRO A 35 5.65 13.40 -1.88
CA PRO A 35 4.87 13.35 -3.12
C PRO A 35 3.39 13.20 -2.83
N PHE A 36 2.54 13.60 -3.77
CA PHE A 36 1.16 13.14 -3.79
C PHE A 36 1.18 11.62 -3.94
N VAL A 37 0.51 10.91 -3.05
CA VAL A 37 0.49 9.44 -3.01
C VAL A 37 -0.91 8.94 -3.31
N ARG A 38 -1.01 7.99 -4.23
CA ARG A 38 -2.21 7.19 -4.43
C ARG A 38 -1.97 5.77 -4.02
N PHE A 39 -2.97 5.16 -3.40
CA PHE A 39 -3.02 3.73 -3.15
C PHE A 39 -4.08 3.09 -4.04
N PHE A 40 -3.79 1.90 -4.52
CA PHE A 40 -4.68 1.09 -5.34
C PHE A 40 -4.80 -0.32 -4.76
N HIS A 41 -5.99 -0.90 -4.90
CA HIS A 41 -6.26 -2.32 -4.67
C HIS A 41 -6.86 -2.90 -5.93
N HIS A 42 -6.20 -3.92 -6.47
CA HIS A 42 -6.38 -4.31 -7.87
C HIS A 42 -6.22 -3.07 -8.76
N GLU A 43 -7.16 -2.84 -9.66
CA GLU A 43 -7.17 -1.67 -10.55
C GLU A 43 -7.98 -0.48 -10.00
N LYS A 44 -8.44 -0.56 -8.75
CA LYS A 44 -9.29 0.47 -8.14
C LYS A 44 -8.47 1.38 -7.24
N GLY A 45 -8.68 2.69 -7.37
CA GLY A 45 -8.14 3.68 -6.44
C GLY A 45 -8.79 3.52 -5.06
N LEU A 46 -7.96 3.41 -4.03
CA LEU A 46 -8.40 3.31 -2.64
C LEU A 46 -8.33 4.64 -1.91
N ALA A 47 -7.21 5.34 -2.04
CA ALA A 47 -6.96 6.54 -1.28
C ALA A 47 -5.99 7.47 -2.02
N TRP A 48 -6.12 8.75 -1.73
CA TRP A 48 -5.26 9.82 -2.23
C TRP A 48 -4.82 10.69 -1.05
N TYR A 49 -3.52 10.92 -0.93
CA TYR A 49 -2.96 11.71 0.15
C TYR A 49 -1.91 12.72 -0.32
N ILE A 50 -1.81 13.81 0.45
CA ILE A 50 -0.76 14.81 0.32
C ILE A 50 0.17 14.64 1.52
N ARG A 51 1.47 14.45 1.28
CA ARG A 51 2.51 14.30 2.31
C ARG A 51 2.38 13.11 3.27
N GLN A 52 1.30 12.35 3.21
CA GLN A 52 1.14 11.08 3.94
C GLN A 52 1.47 9.91 3.01
N THR A 53 2.33 9.02 3.50
CA THR A 53 2.84 7.86 2.76
C THR A 53 2.33 6.53 3.32
N GLU A 54 1.39 6.60 4.26
CA GLU A 54 0.85 5.45 4.97
C GLU A 54 -0.67 5.38 4.80
N LEU A 55 -1.19 4.17 4.65
CA LEU A 55 -2.62 3.88 4.57
C LEU A 55 -2.95 2.78 5.57
N SER A 56 -3.74 3.11 6.59
CA SER A 56 -4.30 2.12 7.50
C SER A 56 -5.56 1.52 6.89
N LEU A 57 -5.57 0.20 6.74
CA LEU A 57 -6.75 -0.55 6.36
C LEU A 57 -7.64 -0.76 7.59
N PRO A 58 -8.98 -0.79 7.42
CA PRO A 58 -9.88 -1.23 8.48
C PRO A 58 -9.59 -2.69 8.85
N PRO A 59 -10.20 -3.21 9.94
CA PRO A 59 -10.11 -4.63 10.30
C PRO A 59 -10.26 -5.52 9.06
N LEU A 60 -9.24 -6.37 8.85
CA LEU A 60 -9.11 -7.12 7.62
C LEU A 60 -10.26 -8.11 7.45
N GLN A 61 -10.56 -8.39 6.19
CA GLN A 61 -11.60 -9.33 5.76
C GLN A 61 -11.06 -10.02 4.52
N LEU A 62 -11.57 -11.21 4.19
CA LEU A 62 -11.11 -11.97 3.02
C LEU A 62 -11.08 -11.13 1.72
N ARG A 63 -12.04 -10.20 1.54
CA ARG A 63 -12.12 -9.30 0.37
C ARG A 63 -10.97 -8.30 0.25
N HIS A 64 -10.25 -8.04 1.34
CA HIS A 64 -9.08 -7.17 1.34
C HIS A 64 -7.86 -7.89 0.77
N SER A 65 -7.92 -9.22 0.57
CA SER A 65 -6.90 -9.92 -0.23
C SER A 65 -6.83 -9.32 -1.64
N GLY A 66 -5.65 -9.24 -2.22
CA GLY A 66 -5.47 -8.70 -3.56
C GLY A 66 -4.09 -8.12 -3.82
N ARG A 67 -3.95 -7.51 -5.00
CA ARG A 67 -2.72 -6.81 -5.39
C ARG A 67 -2.82 -5.33 -5.02
N TYR A 68 -1.90 -4.86 -4.20
CA TYR A 68 -1.81 -3.45 -3.83
C TYR A 68 -0.64 -2.79 -4.53
N ARG A 69 -0.80 -1.52 -4.91
CA ARG A 69 0.29 -0.67 -5.42
C ARG A 69 0.12 0.75 -4.94
N CYS A 70 1.22 1.50 -4.93
CA CYS A 70 1.17 2.95 -4.73
C CYS A 70 1.75 3.68 -5.93
N SER A 71 1.19 4.86 -6.26
CA SER A 71 1.79 5.78 -7.22
C SER A 71 2.18 7.08 -6.54
N VAL A 72 3.30 7.66 -6.95
CA VAL A 72 3.80 8.91 -6.40
C VAL A 72 4.07 9.91 -7.51
N GLU A 73 3.77 11.18 -7.24
CA GLU A 73 4.10 12.26 -8.17
C GLU A 73 5.54 12.73 -7.93
N GLY A 74 6.42 12.42 -8.88
CA GLY A 74 7.76 12.97 -8.93
C GLY A 74 7.74 14.42 -9.45
N ARG A 75 8.26 15.36 -8.66
CA ARG A 75 8.51 16.74 -9.11
C ARG A 75 10.00 16.97 -9.25
N SER A 76 10.47 17.13 -10.48
CA SER A 76 11.85 17.52 -10.77
C SER A 76 11.82 18.67 -11.77
N TRP A 77 12.01 19.91 -11.31
CA TRP A 77 12.14 21.05 -12.21
C TRP A 77 13.40 20.89 -13.08
N PRO A 78 13.37 21.15 -14.40
CA PRO A 78 12.32 21.81 -15.19
C PRO A 78 11.27 20.87 -15.82
N TRP A 79 11.26 19.60 -15.45
CA TRP A 79 10.37 18.60 -16.04
C TRP A 79 8.94 18.72 -15.49
N PRO A 80 7.92 18.43 -16.32
CA PRO A 80 6.55 18.28 -15.85
C PRO A 80 6.45 17.23 -14.73
N PRO A 81 5.44 17.31 -13.86
CA PRO A 81 5.16 16.26 -12.89
C PRO A 81 4.92 14.93 -13.59
N VAL A 82 5.56 13.87 -13.11
CA VAL A 82 5.39 12.51 -13.62
C VAL A 82 4.89 11.61 -12.50
N TRP A 83 4.04 10.66 -12.86
CA TRP A 83 3.55 9.64 -11.95
C TRP A 83 4.35 8.37 -12.11
N ASP A 84 4.93 7.91 -11.01
CA ASP A 84 5.65 6.65 -10.94
C ASP A 84 4.88 5.67 -10.06
N GLU A 85 4.77 4.42 -10.49
CA GLU A 85 4.07 3.37 -9.76
C GLU A 85 5.04 2.36 -9.16
N SER A 86 4.68 1.82 -8.00
CA SER A 86 5.39 0.71 -7.39
C SER A 86 5.03 -0.59 -8.10
N ALA A 87 5.92 -1.59 -8.02
CA ALA A 87 5.52 -2.96 -8.31
C ALA A 87 4.31 -3.37 -7.44
N PRO A 88 3.37 -4.17 -7.97
CA PRO A 88 2.25 -4.67 -7.19
C PRO A 88 2.72 -5.69 -6.15
N VAL A 89 2.17 -5.59 -4.94
CA VAL A 89 2.42 -6.53 -3.84
C VAL A 89 1.14 -7.30 -3.54
N ALA A 90 1.23 -8.63 -3.52
CA ALA A 90 0.10 -9.48 -3.15
C ALA A 90 -0.06 -9.49 -1.63
N VAL A 91 -1.25 -9.16 -1.18
CA VAL A 91 -1.69 -9.24 0.21
C VAL A 91 -2.72 -10.37 0.29
N THR A 92 -2.51 -11.31 1.19
CA THR A 92 -3.42 -12.45 1.39
C THR A 92 -3.91 -12.41 2.82
N VAL A 93 -5.23 -12.32 2.98
CA VAL A 93 -5.91 -12.40 4.26
C VAL A 93 -6.45 -13.81 4.41
N HIS A 94 -6.15 -14.44 5.53
CA HIS A 94 -6.68 -15.75 5.90
C HIS A 94 -7.85 -15.57 6.88
N GLY A 95 -8.85 -16.43 6.78
CA GLY A 95 -9.89 -16.51 7.81
C GLY A 95 -9.27 -16.95 9.13
N GLU A 96 -9.88 -16.53 10.24
CA GLU A 96 -9.57 -17.10 11.56
C GLU A 96 -9.60 -18.63 11.44
N HIS A 97 -8.54 -19.31 11.91
CA HIS A 97 -8.58 -20.77 12.02
C HIS A 97 -9.76 -21.12 12.93
N PRO A 98 -10.65 -22.08 12.57
CA PRO A 98 -11.68 -22.51 13.49
C PRO A 98 -10.96 -22.98 14.75
N THR A 99 -11.10 -22.24 15.86
CA THR A 99 -10.72 -22.77 17.16
C THR A 99 -11.45 -24.10 17.27
N PRO A 100 -10.76 -25.24 17.50
CA PRO A 100 -11.48 -26.41 17.95
C PRO A 100 -12.13 -25.98 19.26
N HIS A 101 -13.44 -25.72 19.21
CA HIS A 101 -14.25 -25.55 20.40
C HIS A 101 -14.26 -26.91 21.09
N THR A 102 -13.23 -27.16 21.89
CA THR A 102 -13.20 -28.29 22.81
C THR A 102 -14.15 -27.96 23.96
N SER A 103 -15.26 -28.72 23.99
CA SER A 103 -16.04 -29.12 25.18
C SER A 103 -16.88 -28.02 25.85
N VAL A 104 -18.13 -28.26 26.26
CA VAL A 104 -18.67 -29.40 27.05
C VAL A 104 -19.95 -29.97 26.46
#